data_AF-A0A9E6AZ42-F1
#
_entry.id   AF-A0A9E6AZ42-F1
#
_cell.length_a   1.000
_cell.length_b   1.000
_cell.length_c   1.000
_cell.angle_alpha   90.00
_cell.angle_beta   90.00
_cell.angle_gamma   90.00
#
_symmetry.space_group_name_H-M   'P 1'
#
loop_
_entity.id
_entity.type
_entity.pdbx_description
1 polymer ?
#
loop_
_entity_poly.entity_id
_entity_poly.type
_entity_poly.pdbx_seq_one_letter_code
_entity_poly.pdbx_strand_id
1 'polypeptide(L)' 'MLNRELIFTWRWEDSPNTTLVTVLFSAIDECKSHLTLVHSEFVEQALRERHLMGWKGCLDNLNKAKLA' A
#
# COMPACT_ATOMS: atom_id res chain seq x y z
N MET A 1 -19.17 4.58 9.13
CA MET A 1 -18.38 4.96 7.94
C MET A 1 -17.73 3.69 7.42
N LEU A 2 -17.89 3.36 6.14
CA LEU A 2 -17.20 2.20 5.54
C LEU A 2 -15.76 2.63 5.24
N ASN A 3 -14.77 1.91 5.77
CA ASN A 3 -13.34 2.17 5.52
C ASN A 3 -12.99 1.80 4.06
N ARG A 4 -13.32 2.68 3.11
CA ARG A 4 -13.19 2.42 1.66
C ARG A 4 -11.87 2.85 1.06
N GLU A 5 -11.21 3.84 1.65
CA GLU A 5 -9.94 4.34 1.17
C GLU A 5 -9.07 4.87 2.32
N LEU A 6 -7.76 4.78 2.12
CA LEU A 6 -6.73 5.42 2.92
C LEU A 6 -5.72 6.04 1.96
N ILE A 7 -5.54 7.35 2.04
CA ILE A 7 -4.65 8.11 1.16
C ILE A 7 -3.66 8.87 2.04
N PHE A 8 -2.38 8.70 1.78
CA PHE A 8 -1.32 9.38 2.52
C PHE A 8 -0.07 9.57 1.67
N THR A 9 0.71 10.57 2.03
CA THR A 9 2.02 10.81 1.42
C THR A 9 3.09 9.98 2.13
N TRP A 10 4.11 9.59 1.38
CA TRP A 10 5.25 8.84 1.88
C TRP A 10 6.54 9.55 1.49
N ARG A 11 7.47 9.68 2.43
CA ARG A 11 8.83 10.13 2.15
C ARG A 11 9.80 9.28 2.94
N TRP A 12 10.74 8.65 2.24
CA TRP A 12 11.84 7.97 2.91
C TRP A 12 12.78 9.00 3.56
N GLU A 13 13.39 8.65 4.69
CA GLU A 13 14.12 9.60 5.55
C GLU A 13 15.10 10.52 4.79
N ASP A 14 15.89 9.94 3.88
CA ASP A 14 16.88 10.66 3.07
C ASP A 14 16.42 11.01 1.64
N SER A 15 15.17 10.73 1.29
CA SER A 15 14.64 11.05 -0.04
C SER A 15 14.21 12.51 -0.12
N PRO A 16 14.65 13.29 -1.13
CA PRO A 16 14.11 14.63 -1.37
C PRO A 16 12.68 14.57 -1.94
N ASN A 17 12.27 13.41 -2.46
CA ASN A 17 10.99 13.22 -3.15
C ASN A 17 9.96 12.61 -2.20
N THR A 18 8.77 13.20 -2.18
CA THR A 18 7.56 12.65 -1.56
C THR A 18 6.76 11.92 -2.63
N THR A 19 6.25 10.74 -2.28
CA THR A 19 5.37 9.91 -3.12
C THR A 19 3.98 9.82 -2.52
N LEU A 20 3.02 9.28 -3.29
CA LEU A 20 1.64 9.11 -2.85
C LEU A 20 1.29 7.63 -2.72
N VAL A 21 0.66 7.27 -1.61
CA VAL A 21 0.11 5.93 -1.37
C VAL A 21 -1.39 6.02 -1.24
N THR A 22 -2.07 5.23 -2.07
CA THR A 22 -3.53 5.05 -2.06
C THR A 22 -3.84 3.59 -1.83
N VAL A 23 -4.58 3.31 -0.76
CA VAL A 23 -5.12 1.98 -0.46
C VAL A 23 -6.63 2.04 -0.60
N LEU A 24 -7.17 1.21 -1.48
CA LEU A 24 -8.60 1.12 -1.75
C LEU A 24 -9.12 -0.23 -1.29
N PHE A 25 -10.31 -0.23 -0.69
CA PHE A 25 -11.01 -1.41 -0.26
C PHE A 25 -12.38 -1.49 -0.94
N SER A 26 -12.64 -2.60 -1.63
CA SER A 26 -13.97 -2.94 -2.12
C SER A 26 -14.46 -4.23 -1.47
N ALA A 27 -15.72 -4.25 -1.04
CA ALA A 27 -16.31 -5.45 -0.46
C ALA A 27 -16.42 -6.55 -1.53
N ILE A 28 -16.01 -7.76 -1.18
CA ILE A 28 -16.30 -8.98 -1.95
C ILE A 28 -17.54 -9.65 -1.35
N ASP A 29 -17.55 -9.82 -0.03
CA ASP A 29 -18.67 -10.30 0.78
C ASP A 29 -18.61 -9.67 2.18
N GLU A 30 -19.42 -10.16 3.13
CA GLU A 30 -19.49 -9.62 4.50
C GLU A 30 -18.17 -9.75 5.29
N CYS A 31 -17.31 -10.71 4.91
CA CYS A 31 -16.09 -11.05 5.63
C CYS A 31 -14.82 -10.85 4.78
N LYS A 32 -14.94 -10.49 3.50
CA LYS A 32 -13.82 -10.36 2.57
C LYS A 32 -13.87 -9.05 1.80
N SER A 33 -12.69 -8.49 1.58
CA SER A 33 -12.49 -7.31 0.75
C SER A 33 -11.38 -7.53 -0.26
N HIS A 34 -11.51 -6.90 -1.41
CA HIS A 34 -10.40 -6.70 -2.33
C HIS A 34 -9.64 -5.45 -1.91
N LEU A 35 -8.32 -5.56 -1.83
CA LEU A 35 -7.41 -4.47 -1.50
C LEU A 35 -6.60 -4.12 -2.75
N THR A 36 -6.69 -2.86 -3.18
CA THR A 36 -5.83 -2.31 -4.24
C THR A 36 -4.90 -1.29 -3.61
N LEU A 37 -3.58 -1.51 -3.71
CA LEU A 37 -2.56 -0.56 -3.28
C LEU A 37 -1.87 0.04 -4.51
N VAL A 38 -1.90 1.36 -4.60
CA VAL A 38 -1.18 2.14 -5.62
C VAL A 38 -0.16 3.03 -4.90
N HIS A 39 1.12 2.87 -5.25
CA HIS A 39 2.19 3.76 -4.81
C HIS A 39 2.75 4.47 -6.05
N SER A 40 2.52 5.77 -6.14
CA SER A 40 2.79 6.58 -7.34
C SER A 40 3.76 7.72 -7.07
N GLU A 41 4.04 8.51 -8.12
CA GLU A 41 4.92 9.70 -8.08
C GLU A 41 6.40 9.38 -7.86
N PHE A 42 6.81 8.14 -8.15
CA PHE A 42 8.23 7.78 -8.22
C PHE A 42 8.92 8.51 -9.37
N VAL A 43 9.98 9.25 -9.04
CA VAL A 43 10.91 9.83 -10.03
C VAL A 43 11.81 8.74 -10.62
N GLU A 44 12.26 7.81 -9.78
CA GLU A 44 13.23 6.78 -10.14
C GLU A 44 12.60 5.39 -10.21
N GLN A 45 12.77 4.72 -11.35
CA GLN A 45 12.26 3.36 -11.55
C GLN A 45 12.80 2.37 -10.51
N ALA A 46 14.08 2.46 -10.14
CA ALA A 46 14.68 1.57 -9.15
C ALA A 46 14.01 1.70 -7.77
N LEU A 47 13.61 2.90 -7.36
CA LEU A 47 12.86 3.10 -6.12
C LEU A 47 11.46 2.48 -6.21
N ARG A 48 10.75 2.68 -7.33
CA ARG A 48 9.44 2.03 -7.57
C ARG A 48 9.53 0.51 -7.44
N GLU A 49 10.54 -0.10 -8.04
CA GLU A 49 10.74 -1.56 -8.02
C GLU A 49 11.06 -2.08 -6.62
N ARG A 50 11.91 -1.37 -5.86
CA ARG A 50 12.18 -1.69 -4.45
C ARG A 50 10.92 -1.64 -3.60
N HIS A 51 10.09 -0.60 -3.77
CA HIS A 51 8.83 -0.49 -3.05
C HIS A 51 7.82 -1.57 -3.45
N LEU A 52 7.78 -1.95 -4.75
CA LEU A 52 6.95 -3.07 -5.20
C LEU A 52 7.36 -4.39 -4.50
N MET A 53 8.66 -4.66 -4.39
CA MET A 53 9.14 -5.84 -3.67
C MET A 53 8.78 -5.80 -2.17
N GLY A 54 8.97 -4.64 -1.53
CA GLY A 54 8.60 -4.43 -0.12
C GLY A 54 7.10 -4.64 0.14
N TRP A 55 6.25 -4.04 -0.70
CA TRP A 55 4.79 -4.20 -0.60
C TRP A 55 4.32 -5.64 -0.82
N LYS A 56 4.91 -6.36 -1.78
CA LYS A 56 4.61 -7.79 -1.98
C LYS A 56 4.87 -8.58 -0.69
N GLY A 57 6.06 -8.43 -0.10
CA GLY A 57 6.38 -9.11 1.15
C GLY A 57 5.48 -8.70 2.32
N CYS A 58 5.11 -7.42 2.41
CA CYS A 58 4.18 -6.92 3.41
C CYS A 58 2.79 -7.56 3.28
N LEU A 59 2.21 -7.57 2.07
CA LEU A 59 0.88 -8.11 1.80
C LEU A 59 0.84 -9.64 1.93
N ASP A 60 1.90 -10.34 1.56
CA ASP A 60 2.02 -11.80 1.79
C ASP A 60 1.99 -12.15 3.28
N ASN A 61 2.55 -11.27 4.13
CA ASN A 61 2.53 -11.44 5.58
C ASN A 61 1.23 -10.98 6.22
N LEU A 62 0.52 -10.01 5.64
CA LEU A 62 -0.78 -9.56 6.12
C LEU A 62 -1.79 -10.72 6.18
N ASN A 63 -1.76 -11.62 5.19
CA ASN A 63 -2.60 -12.82 5.18
C ASN A 63 -2.32 -13.80 6.33
N LYS A 64 -1.16 -13.69 6.98
CA LYS A 64 -0.74 -14.53 8.12
C LYS A 64 -0.92 -13.81 9.45
N ALA A 65 -1.15 -12.49 9.43
CA ALA A 65 -1.29 -11.70 10.62
C ALA A 65 -2.54 -12.16 11.37
N LYS A 66 -2.35 -12.54 12.63
CA LYS A 66 -3.49 -12.75 13.54
C LYS A 66 -3.98 -11.37 13.96
N LEU A 67 -5.30 -11.20 13.97
CA LEU A 67 -5.90 -10.05 14.64
C LEU A 67 -5.50 -10.13 16.12
N ALA A 68 -4.77 -9.13 16.58
CA ALA A 68 -4.37 -8.98 17.98
C ALA A 68 -5.56 -8.48 18.82
#